data_AF-A0A3D8K2G8-F1
#
_entry.id   AF-A0A3D8K2G8-F1
#
_cell.length_a   1.000
_cell.length_b   1.000
_cell.length_c   1.000
_cell.angle_alpha   90.00
_cell.angle_beta   90.00
_cell.angle_gamma   90.00
#
_symmetry.space_group_name_H-M   'P 1'
#
loop_
_entity.id
_entity.type
_entity.pdbx_description
1 polymer ?
#
loop_
_entity_poly.entity_id
_entity_poly.type
_entity_poly.pdbx_seq_one_letter_code
_entity_poly.pdbx_strand_id
1 'polypeptide(L)'
;MLIKPFKSIESAATATHNWRRRQVLRAGASTIILGLASSLALPRLAFASSVLGVRVWPARDYTRVTIESDQPLETTQQLLQGPDRLVVDLNGLDLDQALRDLVSKITPNDPQIKTVRVGQYQPHVVRLVFDLKDSVKPQVFSLPPVGSYRYRLVLDLYPSVAPDPLMELLAETERKEKRLDDSARSDDALQNAPAPLAGPDAGPASPPAAPDNSDAFFEHYAQNTPPGAPGSPSAPASPGAGAGAAHKAPKPPTGPQALAQRKNSPDKSPGATDDGLANNGDADAYAFTTPKSGKTVRLLTVAIDPGHGGEDPGAIGSAGTYEKHIALDVAKKLRALIDAQPNMRSMMTRDADFFVPLNVRVQKARRVGADLFVSVHADAFTTPEARGSSVFALSEHGATSAAARWMANKENSSDLIGGINVKTQDESVNRALFDMSTTAQIRDSLRYGSFVLKEVGEINKLHKGSVEQAGFAVLKAPDIPSILVETAFISNPEEEKKLNDDSYRAEMANAILKGIKRYFAANPPLSKNRMA
;
A
#
# COMPACT_ATOMS: atom_id res chain seq x y z
N MET A 1 29.03 -68.03 46.36
CA MET A 1 30.30 -68.80 46.35
C MET A 1 30.16 -69.79 45.20
N LEU A 2 30.95 -69.87 44.13
CA LEU A 2 32.37 -69.60 43.83
C LEU A 2 32.46 -69.28 42.30
N ILE A 3 33.08 -68.17 41.88
CA ILE A 3 34.40 -68.10 41.17
C ILE A 3 34.45 -68.72 39.75
N LYS A 4 34.29 -67.87 38.70
CA LYS A 4 35.31 -67.37 37.71
C LYS A 4 36.29 -68.37 36.99
N PRO A 5 37.01 -67.99 35.89
CA PRO A 5 36.62 -67.70 34.49
C PRO A 5 37.64 -68.28 33.44
N PHE A 6 37.65 -67.74 32.20
CA PHE A 6 38.72 -67.64 31.15
C PHE A 6 38.64 -68.44 29.81
N LYS A 7 38.70 -67.62 28.72
CA LYS A 7 39.16 -67.71 27.30
C LYS A 7 39.56 -69.09 26.70
N SER A 8 39.44 -69.40 25.40
CA SER A 8 40.07 -68.71 24.24
C SER A 8 39.91 -69.48 22.90
N ILE A 9 40.14 -68.77 21.77
CA ILE A 9 40.59 -69.15 20.40
C ILE A 9 39.62 -69.76 19.34
N GLU A 10 39.67 -69.09 18.20
CA GLU A 10 39.34 -69.36 16.79
C GLU A 10 39.31 -70.83 16.30
N SER A 11 38.47 -71.13 15.30
CA SER A 11 38.96 -71.73 14.03
C SER A 11 37.92 -71.64 12.91
N ALA A 12 38.43 -71.47 11.70
CA ALA A 12 37.73 -71.22 10.44
C ALA A 12 37.33 -72.50 9.69
N ALA A 13 36.61 -72.30 8.57
CA ALA A 13 36.23 -73.27 7.52
C ALA A 13 35.09 -74.23 7.93
N THR A 14 34.05 -74.51 7.15
CA THR A 14 33.94 -74.63 5.68
C THR A 14 32.45 -74.74 5.35
N ALA A 15 31.91 -73.94 4.43
CA ALA A 15 30.60 -74.22 3.80
C ALA A 15 30.45 -73.49 2.45
N THR A 16 31.33 -73.82 1.51
CA THR A 16 31.19 -73.45 0.10
C THR A 16 30.44 -74.53 -0.67
N HIS A 17 29.13 -74.40 -0.81
CA HIS A 17 28.42 -74.81 -2.03
C HIS A 17 26.92 -74.53 -1.87
N ASN A 18 26.41 -73.58 -2.67
CA ASN A 18 25.03 -73.51 -3.21
C ASN A 18 24.55 -72.09 -3.56
N TRP A 19 25.43 -71.08 -3.52
CA TRP A 19 25.06 -69.68 -3.85
C TRP A 19 25.28 -69.24 -5.31
N ARG A 20 25.64 -70.15 -6.23
CA ARG A 20 26.01 -69.80 -7.63
C ARG A 20 24.96 -70.10 -8.70
N ARG A 21 23.67 -70.26 -8.34
CA ARG A 21 22.59 -70.44 -9.34
C ARG A 21 21.51 -69.35 -9.36
N ARG A 22 21.48 -68.43 -8.39
CA ARG A 22 20.46 -67.35 -8.33
C ARG A 22 20.96 -65.94 -8.67
N GLN A 23 22.25 -65.75 -8.94
CA GLN A 23 22.78 -64.43 -9.34
C GLN A 23 22.95 -64.24 -10.86
N VAL A 24 22.92 -65.30 -11.66
CA VAL A 24 23.13 -65.18 -13.12
C VAL A 24 21.83 -64.81 -13.86
N LEU A 25 20.64 -65.04 -13.28
CA LEU A 25 19.35 -64.63 -13.88
C LEU A 25 18.90 -63.19 -13.55
N ARG A 26 19.65 -62.44 -12.72
CA ARG A 26 19.39 -61.02 -12.46
C ARG A 26 20.37 -60.04 -13.13
N ALA A 27 21.40 -60.56 -13.81
CA ALA A 27 22.38 -59.73 -14.52
C ALA A 27 22.09 -59.57 -16.03
N GLY A 28 21.19 -60.36 -16.62
CA GLY A 28 20.86 -60.29 -18.05
C GLY A 28 19.67 -59.39 -18.42
N ALA A 29 18.82 -59.00 -17.47
CA ALA A 29 17.64 -58.17 -17.73
C ALA A 29 17.86 -56.67 -17.44
N SER A 30 18.92 -56.33 -16.70
CA SER A 30 19.18 -54.94 -16.25
C SER A 30 20.06 -54.14 -17.22
N THR A 31 20.72 -54.79 -18.18
CA THR A 31 21.59 -54.12 -19.17
C THR A 31 20.90 -53.80 -20.50
N ILE A 32 19.72 -54.37 -20.78
CA ILE A 32 18.95 -54.02 -21.98
C ILE A 32 17.95 -52.87 -21.72
N ILE A 33 17.50 -52.69 -20.48
CA ILE A 33 16.59 -51.57 -20.12
C ILE A 33 17.35 -50.25 -19.91
N LEU A 34 18.63 -50.29 -19.51
CA LEU A 34 19.44 -49.08 -19.31
C LEU A 34 20.05 -48.51 -20.62
N GLY A 35 20.17 -49.34 -21.67
CA GLY A 35 20.66 -48.91 -22.99
C GLY A 35 19.57 -48.32 -23.91
N LEU A 36 18.32 -48.75 -23.74
CA LEU A 36 17.18 -48.27 -24.56
C LEU A 36 16.50 -47.01 -23.99
N ALA A 37 16.60 -46.75 -22.68
CA ALA A 37 16.09 -45.51 -22.09
C ALA A 37 17.00 -44.29 -22.34
N SER A 38 18.29 -44.52 -22.62
CA SER A 38 19.28 -43.46 -22.89
C SER A 38 19.31 -43.00 -24.35
N SER A 39 18.62 -43.72 -25.25
CA SER A 39 18.63 -43.48 -26.70
C SER A 39 17.32 -42.89 -27.23
N LEU A 40 16.36 -42.60 -26.33
CA LEU A 40 15.08 -41.95 -26.61
C LEU A 40 14.96 -40.59 -25.91
N ALA A 41 16.10 -39.95 -25.62
CA ALA A 41 16.13 -38.50 -25.53
C ALA A 41 15.87 -37.97 -26.95
N LEU A 42 14.59 -37.87 -27.33
CA LEU A 42 14.22 -36.99 -28.43
C LEU A 42 14.93 -35.66 -28.16
N PRO A 43 15.64 -35.08 -29.14
CA PRO A 43 16.14 -33.73 -28.96
C PRO A 43 14.93 -32.91 -28.53
N ARG A 44 14.99 -32.33 -27.33
CA ARG A 44 14.09 -31.23 -27.00
C ARG A 44 14.36 -30.24 -28.13
N LEU A 45 13.42 -30.12 -29.06
CA LEU A 45 13.36 -28.98 -29.94
C LEU A 45 13.35 -27.80 -28.98
N ALA A 46 14.51 -27.16 -28.84
CA ALA A 46 14.64 -25.95 -28.07
C ALA A 46 13.87 -24.92 -28.88
N PHE A 47 12.56 -24.84 -28.63
CA PHE A 47 11.77 -23.74 -29.13
C PHE A 47 12.42 -22.48 -28.58
N ALA A 48 12.69 -21.52 -29.47
CA ALA A 48 13.13 -20.20 -29.06
C ALA A 48 12.12 -19.68 -28.03
N SER A 49 12.63 -19.13 -26.92
CA SER A 49 11.77 -18.51 -25.92
C SER A 49 10.95 -17.41 -26.59
N SER A 50 9.73 -17.18 -26.14
CA SER A 50 8.89 -16.10 -26.66
C SER A 50 8.60 -15.06 -25.57
N VAL A 51 8.63 -13.77 -25.95
CA VAL A 51 8.26 -12.69 -25.03
C VAL A 51 6.76 -12.49 -25.09
N LEU A 52 6.13 -12.61 -23.93
CA LEU A 52 4.69 -12.43 -23.75
C LEU A 52 4.34 -10.96 -23.49
N GLY A 53 5.27 -10.21 -22.90
CA GLY A 53 5.10 -8.79 -22.67
C GLY A 53 6.30 -8.13 -22.04
N VAL A 54 6.38 -6.81 -22.21
CA VAL A 54 7.40 -5.97 -21.58
C VAL A 54 6.72 -4.85 -20.81
N ARG A 55 7.20 -4.53 -19.60
CA ARG A 55 6.65 -3.47 -18.75
C ARG A 55 7.78 -2.61 -18.21
N VAL A 56 7.50 -1.32 -18.02
CA VAL A 56 8.46 -0.35 -17.48
C VAL A 56 7.75 0.46 -16.42
N TRP A 57 8.37 0.59 -15.25
CA TRP A 57 7.87 1.35 -14.11
C TRP A 57 8.93 2.40 -13.71
N PRO A 58 8.88 3.60 -14.29
CA PRO A 58 9.85 4.65 -13.99
C PRO A 58 9.52 5.32 -12.65
N ALA A 59 10.50 5.37 -11.74
CA ALA A 59 10.37 6.10 -10.49
C ALA A 59 11.72 6.64 -10.01
N ARG A 60 11.68 7.66 -9.16
CA ARG A 60 12.90 8.29 -8.62
C ARG A 60 13.74 7.31 -7.80
N ASP A 61 13.08 6.40 -7.09
CA ASP A 61 13.75 5.39 -6.26
C ASP A 61 14.51 4.36 -7.09
N TYR A 62 13.91 3.93 -8.21
CA TYR A 62 14.49 3.06 -9.22
C TYR A 62 13.56 3.00 -10.44
N THR A 63 14.10 2.61 -11.58
CA THR A 63 13.29 2.18 -12.73
C THR A 63 13.31 0.67 -12.84
N ARG A 64 12.12 0.06 -12.94
CA ARG A 64 11.97 -1.38 -13.20
C ARG A 64 11.64 -1.63 -14.66
N VAL A 65 12.38 -2.54 -15.28
CA VAL A 65 12.01 -3.14 -16.57
C VAL A 65 11.71 -4.61 -16.34
N THR A 66 10.51 -5.07 -16.69
CA THR A 66 10.09 -6.47 -16.59
C THR A 66 9.88 -7.03 -17.99
N ILE A 67 10.50 -8.16 -18.29
CA ILE A 67 10.28 -8.93 -19.53
C ILE A 67 9.65 -10.25 -19.12
N GLU A 68 8.41 -10.48 -19.56
CA GLU A 68 7.66 -11.69 -19.32
C GLU A 68 7.80 -12.66 -20.48
N SER A 69 8.08 -13.92 -20.19
CA SER A 69 8.37 -14.96 -21.17
C SER A 69 7.70 -16.29 -20.82
N ASP A 70 7.54 -17.13 -21.84
CA ASP A 70 7.01 -18.49 -21.70
C ASP A 70 7.97 -19.47 -21.01
N GLN A 71 9.27 -19.20 -21.10
CA GLN A 71 10.39 -19.94 -20.52
C GLN A 71 11.34 -19.01 -19.75
N PRO A 72 12.13 -19.53 -18.78
CA PRO A 72 13.12 -18.72 -18.08
C PRO A 72 14.20 -18.22 -19.07
N LEU A 73 14.45 -16.90 -19.05
CA LEU A 73 15.48 -16.29 -19.90
C LEU A 73 16.85 -16.36 -19.20
N GLU A 74 17.83 -16.90 -19.92
CA GLU A 74 19.23 -16.81 -19.54
C GLU A 74 19.81 -15.47 -19.98
N THR A 75 20.55 -14.81 -19.08
CA THR A 75 21.05 -13.46 -19.34
C THR A 75 22.51 -13.30 -18.97
N THR A 76 23.20 -12.43 -19.73
CA THR A 76 24.47 -11.86 -19.33
C THR A 76 24.33 -10.35 -19.26
N GLN A 77 25.01 -9.72 -18.32
CA GLN A 77 24.94 -8.27 -18.13
C GLN A 77 26.33 -7.66 -18.03
N GLN A 78 26.48 -6.47 -18.58
CA GLN A 78 27.71 -5.70 -18.51
C GLN A 78 27.38 -4.22 -18.32
N LEU A 79 27.97 -3.61 -17.29
CA LEU A 79 27.95 -2.17 -17.09
C LEU A 79 29.17 -1.56 -17.78
N LEU A 80 28.94 -0.57 -18.64
CA LEU A 80 29.98 0.17 -19.35
C LEU A 80 30.01 1.61 -18.83
N GLN A 81 31.22 2.16 -18.70
CA GLN A 81 31.45 3.55 -18.29
C GLN A 81 31.94 4.37 -19.50
N GLY A 82 31.52 5.64 -19.58
CA GLY A 82 31.90 6.58 -20.63
C GLY A 82 31.28 6.33 -22.02
N PRO A 83 29.97 6.54 -22.25
CA PRO A 83 28.89 6.92 -21.32
C PRO A 83 28.33 5.72 -20.54
N ASP A 84 27.66 6.00 -19.41
CA ASP A 84 27.04 4.97 -18.54
C ASP A 84 25.97 4.19 -19.30
N ARG A 85 26.21 2.89 -19.46
CA ARG A 85 25.32 1.98 -20.19
C ARG A 85 25.21 0.64 -19.50
N LEU A 86 23.99 0.11 -19.41
CA LEU A 86 23.74 -1.27 -19.07
C LEU A 86 23.45 -2.06 -20.34
N VAL A 87 24.29 -3.04 -20.65
CA VAL A 87 24.08 -4.01 -21.72
C VAL A 87 23.56 -5.30 -21.11
N VAL A 88 22.43 -5.80 -21.62
CA VAL A 88 21.87 -7.09 -21.23
C VAL A 88 21.63 -7.93 -22.47
N ASP A 89 22.29 -9.08 -22.55
CA ASP A 89 22.08 -10.05 -23.61
C ASP A 89 21.12 -11.14 -23.12
N LEU A 90 20.09 -11.41 -23.92
CA LEU A 90 19.07 -12.42 -23.69
C LEU A 90 19.35 -13.60 -24.62
N ASN A 91 19.70 -14.75 -24.05
CA ASN A 91 20.02 -15.97 -24.81
C ASN A 91 18.77 -16.80 -25.08
N GLY A 92 18.77 -17.52 -26.21
CA GLY A 92 17.68 -18.40 -26.62
C GLY A 92 16.44 -17.66 -27.13
N LEU A 93 16.63 -16.42 -27.62
CA LEU A 93 15.55 -15.52 -28.02
C LEU A 93 15.83 -14.89 -29.39
N ASP A 94 14.82 -14.88 -30.26
CA ASP A 94 14.84 -14.10 -31.49
C ASP A 94 14.02 -12.81 -31.30
N LEU A 95 14.44 -11.73 -31.96
CA LEU A 95 13.85 -10.42 -31.80
C LEU A 95 12.41 -10.38 -32.32
N ASP A 96 11.46 -10.20 -31.41
CA ASP A 96 10.04 -10.06 -31.70
C ASP A 96 9.54 -8.60 -31.57
N GLN A 97 8.23 -8.41 -31.80
CA GLN A 97 7.60 -7.10 -31.70
C GLN A 97 7.50 -6.62 -30.24
N ALA A 98 7.27 -7.51 -29.28
CA ALA A 98 7.12 -7.14 -27.87
C ALA A 98 8.40 -6.49 -27.31
N LEU A 99 9.57 -6.99 -27.72
CA LEU A 99 10.86 -6.39 -27.38
C LEU A 99 11.12 -5.07 -28.11
N ARG A 100 10.61 -4.91 -29.35
CA ARG A 100 10.69 -3.61 -30.06
C ARG A 100 9.84 -2.55 -29.37
N ASP A 101 8.69 -2.95 -28.81
CA ASP A 101 7.80 -2.06 -28.06
C ASP A 101 8.42 -1.58 -26.74
N LEU A 102 9.48 -2.21 -26.23
CA LEU A 102 10.23 -1.67 -25.08
C LEU A 102 10.75 -0.26 -25.37
N VAL A 103 11.16 0.02 -26.61
CA VAL A 103 11.71 1.33 -27.01
C VAL A 103 10.69 2.45 -26.83
N SER A 104 9.41 2.19 -27.14
CA SER A 104 8.34 3.18 -27.00
C SER A 104 7.85 3.36 -25.56
N LYS A 105 8.17 2.43 -24.65
CA LYS A 105 7.80 2.50 -23.23
C LYS A 105 8.78 3.32 -22.38
N ILE A 106 10.00 3.55 -22.86
CA ILE A 106 10.95 4.45 -22.21
C ILE A 106 10.59 5.89 -22.56
N THR A 107 10.03 6.61 -21.59
CA THR A 107 9.63 8.01 -21.76
C THR A 107 10.79 8.96 -21.44
N PRO A 108 10.84 10.17 -22.03
CA PRO A 108 11.92 11.12 -21.77
C PRO A 108 12.08 11.55 -20.31
N ASN A 109 11.01 11.43 -19.51
CA ASN A 109 10.97 11.74 -18.08
C ASN A 109 11.38 10.57 -17.17
N ASP A 110 11.77 9.41 -17.71
CA ASP A 110 12.33 8.31 -16.92
C ASP A 110 13.56 8.79 -16.12
N PRO A 111 13.63 8.63 -14.79
CA PRO A 111 14.72 9.22 -14.01
C PRO A 111 16.08 8.55 -14.21
N GLN A 112 16.13 7.29 -14.66
CA GLN A 112 17.37 6.51 -14.75
C GLN A 112 17.76 6.19 -16.18
N ILE A 113 16.79 5.96 -17.08
CA ILE A 113 17.02 5.56 -18.46
C ILE A 113 16.89 6.78 -19.37
N LYS A 114 17.91 7.02 -20.20
CA LYS A 114 17.88 8.05 -21.24
C LYS A 114 17.22 7.51 -22.51
N THR A 115 17.71 6.38 -22.99
CA THR A 115 17.20 5.68 -24.18
C THR A 115 17.47 4.19 -24.05
N VAL A 116 16.65 3.38 -24.71
CA VAL A 116 16.91 1.94 -24.87
C VAL A 116 17.04 1.59 -26.34
N ARG A 117 17.99 0.71 -26.66
CA ARG A 117 18.17 0.12 -27.98
C ARG A 117 18.02 -1.38 -27.87
N VAL A 118 17.29 -1.96 -28.82
CA VAL A 118 17.03 -3.39 -28.88
C VAL A 118 17.43 -3.87 -30.27
N GLY A 119 18.21 -4.94 -30.33
CA GLY A 119 18.66 -5.51 -31.60
C GLY A 119 19.03 -6.98 -31.50
N GLN A 120 18.91 -7.70 -32.62
CA GLN A 120 19.46 -9.04 -32.74
C GLN A 120 20.99 -8.93 -32.78
N TYR A 121 21.68 -9.45 -31.77
CA TYR A 121 23.14 -9.39 -31.69
C TYR A 121 23.80 -10.57 -32.39
N GLN A 122 23.24 -11.77 -32.17
CA GLN A 122 23.62 -13.04 -32.81
C GLN A 122 22.36 -13.88 -33.02
N PRO A 123 22.39 -14.97 -33.83
CA PRO A 123 21.27 -15.91 -33.86
C PRO A 123 20.86 -16.34 -32.45
N HIS A 124 19.58 -16.21 -32.10
CA HIS A 124 19.04 -16.52 -30.78
C HIS A 124 19.63 -15.72 -29.61
N VAL A 125 20.26 -14.57 -29.87
CA VAL A 125 20.71 -13.63 -28.83
C VAL A 125 20.21 -12.21 -29.14
N VAL A 126 19.30 -11.71 -28.31
CA VAL A 126 18.82 -10.32 -28.36
C VAL A 126 19.62 -9.48 -27.37
N ARG A 127 20.14 -8.34 -27.82
CA ARG A 127 20.86 -7.39 -26.98
C ARG A 127 19.98 -6.18 -26.67
N LEU A 128 19.86 -5.87 -25.38
CA LEU A 128 19.28 -4.65 -24.84
C LEU A 128 20.42 -3.73 -24.41
N VAL A 129 20.40 -2.49 -24.86
CA VAL A 129 21.36 -1.45 -24.45
C VAL A 129 20.59 -0.29 -23.86
N PHE A 130 20.67 -0.14 -22.54
CA PHE A 130 20.13 1.00 -21.82
C PHE A 130 21.20 2.07 -21.68
N ASP A 131 21.00 3.20 -22.34
CA ASP A 131 21.81 4.40 -22.11
C ASP A 131 21.26 5.08 -20.85
N LEU A 132 22.11 5.28 -19.84
CA LEU A 132 21.70 5.73 -18.52
C LEU A 132 21.88 7.25 -18.37
N LYS A 133 21.06 7.88 -17.52
CA LYS A 133 21.19 9.31 -17.19
C LYS A 133 22.30 9.58 -16.18
N ASP A 134 22.44 8.67 -15.21
CA ASP A 134 23.44 8.70 -14.14
C ASP A 134 23.87 7.28 -13.81
N SER A 135 24.90 7.14 -12.97
CA SER A 135 25.40 5.83 -12.56
C SER A 135 24.37 5.07 -11.72
N VAL A 136 24.09 3.82 -12.08
CA VAL A 136 23.13 2.93 -11.40
C VAL A 136 23.81 1.68 -10.81
N LYS A 137 23.14 1.06 -9.83
CA LYS A 137 23.43 -0.27 -9.29
C LYS A 137 22.36 -1.24 -9.79
N PRO A 138 22.56 -1.86 -10.96
CA PRO A 138 21.54 -2.71 -11.55
C PRO A 138 21.39 -4.01 -10.76
N GLN A 139 20.15 -4.43 -10.55
CA GLN A 139 19.83 -5.78 -10.09
C GLN A 139 19.05 -6.49 -11.18
N VAL A 140 19.59 -7.58 -11.69
CA VAL A 140 18.96 -8.40 -12.72
C VAL A 140 18.73 -9.80 -12.18
N PHE A 141 17.47 -10.23 -12.18
CA PHE A 141 17.07 -11.51 -11.61
C PHE A 141 15.83 -12.06 -12.31
N SER A 142 15.67 -13.38 -12.27
CA SER A 142 14.53 -14.07 -12.86
C SER A 142 13.56 -14.56 -11.78
N LEU A 143 12.27 -14.43 -12.03
CA LEU A 143 11.18 -14.88 -11.18
C LEU A 143 10.40 -16.02 -11.85
N PRO A 144 10.02 -17.06 -11.09
CA PRO A 144 9.13 -18.09 -11.59
C PRO A 144 7.69 -17.56 -11.78
N PRO A 145 6.83 -18.31 -12.50
CA PRO A 145 5.42 -17.99 -12.64
C PRO A 145 4.70 -17.84 -11.29
N VAL A 146 3.82 -16.84 -11.19
CA VAL A 146 2.97 -16.58 -10.02
C VAL A 146 1.67 -15.90 -10.45
N GLY A 147 0.53 -16.35 -9.90
CA GLY A 147 -0.79 -15.82 -10.30
C GLY A 147 -1.00 -15.96 -11.82
N SER A 148 -1.28 -14.85 -12.49
CA SER A 148 -1.40 -14.77 -13.95
C SER A 148 -0.07 -14.58 -14.68
N TYR A 149 1.01 -14.25 -13.97
CA TYR A 149 2.32 -13.98 -14.56
C TYR A 149 3.09 -15.27 -14.85
N ARG A 150 3.77 -15.29 -16.00
CA ARG A 150 4.70 -16.35 -16.40
C ARG A 150 6.11 -16.06 -15.87
N TYR A 151 7.15 -16.59 -16.52
CA TYR A 151 8.52 -16.29 -16.14
C TYR A 151 8.77 -14.80 -16.36
N ARG A 152 9.46 -14.15 -15.43
CA ARG A 152 9.77 -12.72 -15.54
C ARG A 152 11.25 -12.50 -15.31
N LEU A 153 11.90 -11.84 -16.26
CA LEU A 153 13.21 -11.23 -16.05
C LEU A 153 12.98 -9.80 -15.57
N VAL A 154 13.49 -9.47 -14.39
CA VAL A 154 13.36 -8.16 -13.76
C VAL A 154 14.72 -7.47 -13.77
N LEU A 155 14.74 -6.22 -14.22
CA LEU A 155 15.88 -5.32 -14.21
C LEU A 155 15.51 -4.10 -13.37
N ASP A 156 16.05 -4.01 -12.16
CA ASP A 156 15.91 -2.83 -11.30
C ASP A 156 17.14 -1.95 -11.41
N LEU A 157 16.94 -0.70 -11.84
CA LEU A 157 17.99 0.29 -11.99
C LEU A 157 17.94 1.26 -10.82
N TYR A 158 18.59 0.91 -9.71
CA TYR A 158 18.72 1.80 -8.55
C TYR A 158 19.78 2.87 -8.81
N PRO A 159 19.54 4.14 -8.47
CA PRO A 159 20.60 5.14 -8.53
C PRO A 159 21.74 4.79 -7.57
N SER A 160 22.97 5.12 -7.94
CA SER A 160 24.14 4.81 -7.10
C SER A 160 24.08 5.49 -5.73
N VAL A 161 23.45 6.67 -5.69
CA VAL A 161 23.07 7.42 -4.50
C VAL A 161 21.56 7.29 -4.32
N ALA A 162 21.12 6.49 -3.35
CA ALA A 162 19.70 6.28 -3.07
C ALA A 162 19.05 7.57 -2.51
N PRO A 163 17.83 7.93 -2.93
CA PRO A 163 17.05 8.97 -2.27
C PRO A 163 16.82 8.62 -0.80
N ASP A 164 17.23 9.50 0.13
CA ASP A 164 16.95 9.32 1.55
C ASP A 164 15.59 9.97 1.90
N PRO A 165 14.58 9.21 2.35
CA PRO A 165 13.27 9.77 2.71
C PRO A 165 13.35 10.78 3.86
N LEU A 166 14.35 10.68 4.75
CA LEU A 166 14.53 11.66 5.82
C LEU A 166 14.97 13.02 5.26
N MET A 167 15.90 13.01 4.30
CA MET A 167 16.39 14.25 3.68
C MET A 167 15.28 14.97 2.90
N GLU A 168 14.44 14.20 2.20
CA GLU A 168 13.27 14.76 1.52
C GLU A 168 12.27 15.36 2.49
N LEU A 169 11.95 14.65 3.57
CA LEU A 169 11.04 15.15 4.60
C LEU A 169 11.56 16.42 5.28
N LEU A 170 12.87 16.53 5.50
CA LEU A 170 13.51 17.76 6.01
C LEU A 170 13.37 18.91 5.02
N ALA A 171 13.66 18.67 3.73
CA ALA A 171 13.50 19.69 2.70
C ALA A 171 12.04 20.17 2.56
N GLU A 172 11.07 19.25 2.67
CA GLU A 172 9.65 19.61 2.68
C GLU A 172 9.25 20.41 3.92
N THR A 173 9.83 20.06 5.07
CA THR A 173 9.62 20.78 6.33
C THR A 173 10.14 22.21 6.25
N GLU A 174 11.35 22.43 5.74
CA GLU A 174 11.90 23.77 5.55
C GLU A 174 11.05 24.62 4.59
N ARG A 175 10.56 24.02 3.50
CA ARG A 175 9.64 24.72 2.57
C ARG A 175 8.34 25.09 3.27
N LYS A 176 7.83 24.22 4.15
CA LYS A 176 6.61 24.49 4.91
C LYS A 176 6.81 25.62 5.91
N GLU A 177 7.88 25.58 6.69
CA GLU A 177 8.22 26.64 7.66
C GLU A 177 8.30 28.00 6.96
N LYS A 178 9.00 28.08 5.81
CA LYS A 178 9.05 29.32 5.00
C LYS A 178 7.66 29.81 4.58
N ARG A 179 6.78 28.92 4.09
CA ARG A 179 5.41 29.30 3.70
C ARG A 179 4.59 29.81 4.88
N LEU A 180 4.73 29.19 6.05
CA LEU A 180 4.02 29.60 7.26
C LEU A 180 4.53 30.96 7.77
N ASP A 181 5.85 31.18 7.75
CA ASP A 181 6.47 32.45 8.11
C ASP A 181 6.04 33.58 7.17
N ASP A 182 6.01 33.32 5.86
CA ASP A 182 5.57 34.31 4.87
C ASP A 182 4.08 34.65 5.03
N SER A 183 3.25 33.65 5.37
CA SER A 183 1.81 33.87 5.65
C SER A 183 1.60 34.68 6.93
N ALA A 184 2.36 34.38 8.00
CA ALA A 184 2.28 35.13 9.25
C ALA A 184 2.73 36.60 9.06
N ARG A 185 3.77 36.82 8.25
CA ARG A 185 4.22 38.18 7.88
C ARG A 185 3.19 38.93 7.05
N SER A 186 2.47 38.27 6.14
CA SER A 186 1.40 38.92 5.39
C SER A 186 0.21 39.31 6.27
N ASP A 187 -0.15 38.46 7.24
CA ASP A 187 -1.22 38.75 8.19
C ASP A 187 -0.84 39.94 9.09
N ASP A 188 0.40 39.96 9.61
CA ASP A 188 0.94 41.08 10.39
C ASP A 188 0.99 42.38 9.57
N ALA A 189 1.32 42.32 8.28
CA ALA A 189 1.35 43.49 7.40
C ALA A 189 -0.05 44.05 7.11
N LEU A 190 -1.06 43.19 6.98
CA LEU A 190 -2.46 43.58 6.83
C LEU A 190 -3.03 44.19 8.12
N GLN A 191 -2.61 43.69 9.29
CA GLN A 191 -3.04 44.23 10.58
C GLN A 191 -2.31 45.50 11.00
N ASN A 192 -1.06 45.69 10.59
CA ASN A 192 -0.24 46.87 10.93
C ASN A 192 -0.18 47.93 9.80
N ALA A 193 -0.99 47.80 8.76
CA ALA A 193 -1.11 48.84 7.75
C ALA A 193 -1.60 50.15 8.42
N PRO A 194 -0.88 51.28 8.28
CA PRO A 194 -1.31 52.54 8.87
C PRO A 194 -2.69 52.90 8.34
N ALA A 195 -3.62 53.19 9.26
CA ALA A 195 -4.92 53.73 8.89
C ALA A 195 -4.71 54.97 7.99
N PRO A 196 -5.49 55.14 6.90
CA PRO A 196 -5.38 56.33 6.09
C PRO A 196 -5.55 57.54 7.00
N LEU A 197 -4.58 58.45 7.00
CA LEU A 197 -4.67 59.72 7.72
C LEU A 197 -5.92 60.45 7.20
N ALA A 198 -6.95 60.53 8.03
CA ALA A 198 -8.10 61.38 7.78
C ALA A 198 -7.64 62.84 7.91
N GLY A 199 -7.32 63.46 6.76
CA GLY A 199 -7.17 64.90 6.68
C GLY A 199 -8.53 65.57 6.88
N PRO A 200 -8.61 66.72 7.56
CA PRO A 200 -9.85 67.48 7.64
C PRO A 200 -10.10 68.14 6.27
N ASP A 201 -11.37 68.13 5.87
CA ASP A 201 -11.94 68.87 4.75
C ASP A 201 -11.59 68.40 3.32
N ALA A 202 -12.36 67.41 2.86
CA ALA A 202 -12.84 67.38 1.47
C ALA A 202 -14.23 66.72 1.45
N GLY A 203 -15.21 67.45 0.91
CA GLY A 203 -16.62 67.04 0.81
C GLY A 203 -16.85 65.78 -0.04
N PRO A 204 -18.10 65.30 -0.14
CA PRO A 204 -18.41 64.01 -0.74
C PRO A 204 -18.20 64.08 -2.26
N ALA A 205 -17.05 63.61 -2.73
CA ALA A 205 -16.83 63.26 -4.12
C ALA A 205 -17.18 61.77 -4.30
N SER A 206 -18.22 61.50 -5.07
CA SER A 206 -18.59 60.16 -5.52
C SER A 206 -17.42 59.50 -6.27
N PRO A 207 -17.13 58.20 -6.05
CA PRO A 207 -16.18 57.48 -6.89
C PRO A 207 -16.79 57.25 -8.28
N PRO A 208 -15.98 57.28 -9.36
CA PRO A 208 -16.45 56.90 -10.68
C PRO A 208 -16.78 55.40 -10.70
N ALA A 209 -17.96 55.06 -11.24
CA ALA A 209 -18.37 53.69 -11.48
C ALA A 209 -17.36 53.00 -12.42
N ALA A 210 -16.81 51.87 -11.96
CA ALA A 210 -16.19 50.90 -12.85
C ALA A 210 -17.30 50.28 -13.74
N PRO A 211 -17.07 50.04 -15.03
CA PRO A 211 -18.05 49.37 -15.87
C PRO A 211 -18.20 47.91 -15.41
N ASP A 212 -19.38 47.61 -14.90
CA ASP A 212 -19.87 46.26 -14.58
C ASP A 212 -20.04 45.49 -15.90
N ASN A 213 -19.13 44.58 -16.19
CA ASN A 213 -19.07 43.79 -17.40
C ASN A 213 -19.62 42.36 -17.20
N SER A 214 -20.61 42.22 -16.31
CA SER A 214 -21.29 40.97 -16.00
C SER A 214 -22.32 40.54 -17.07
N ASP A 215 -22.71 41.41 -17.99
CA ASP A 215 -23.68 41.09 -19.06
C ASP A 215 -23.04 40.43 -20.31
N ALA A 216 -21.75 40.64 -20.57
CA ALA A 216 -21.07 40.04 -21.73
C ALA A 216 -20.74 38.53 -21.55
N PHE A 217 -20.77 38.04 -20.31
CA PHE A 217 -20.42 36.65 -19.97
C PHE A 217 -21.59 35.68 -20.21
N PHE A 218 -22.85 36.15 -20.06
CA PHE A 218 -24.03 35.30 -20.23
C PHE A 218 -24.57 35.25 -21.67
N GLU A 219 -24.23 36.21 -22.54
CA GLU A 219 -24.63 36.16 -23.95
C GLU A 219 -23.89 35.10 -24.78
N HIS A 220 -22.68 34.71 -24.38
CA HIS A 220 -21.86 33.76 -25.16
C HIS A 220 -22.29 32.29 -24.97
N TYR A 221 -23.10 31.96 -23.96
CA TYR A 221 -23.56 30.58 -23.70
C TYR A 221 -24.96 30.27 -24.25
N ALA A 222 -25.69 31.28 -24.74
CA ALA A 222 -27.07 31.13 -25.23
C ALA A 222 -27.19 30.89 -26.75
N GLN A 223 -26.07 30.81 -27.50
CA GLN A 223 -26.10 30.80 -28.98
C GLN A 223 -25.84 29.44 -29.67
N ASN A 224 -25.83 28.31 -28.96
CA ASN A 224 -25.70 27.00 -29.62
C ASN A 224 -26.74 25.99 -29.15
N THR A 225 -27.88 25.93 -29.84
CA THR A 225 -28.75 24.73 -29.88
C THR A 225 -29.29 24.55 -31.31
N PRO A 226 -29.19 23.35 -31.93
CA PRO A 226 -29.75 23.08 -33.26
C PRO A 226 -31.28 22.85 -33.20
N PRO A 227 -32.02 23.03 -34.32
CA PRO A 227 -33.48 23.09 -34.31
C PRO A 227 -34.15 21.72 -34.51
N GLY A 228 -35.26 21.47 -33.82
CA GLY A 228 -36.19 20.38 -34.17
C GLY A 228 -37.14 19.93 -33.07
N ALA A 229 -38.28 20.62 -32.92
CA ALA A 229 -39.51 20.08 -32.31
C ALA A 229 -40.69 20.46 -33.22
N PRO A 230 -41.70 19.59 -33.37
CA PRO A 230 -42.95 19.80 -32.60
C PRO A 230 -43.59 18.46 -32.19
N GLY A 231 -44.47 18.33 -31.20
CA GLY A 231 -45.13 19.25 -30.28
C GLY A 231 -45.94 18.41 -29.29
N SER A 232 -46.39 19.03 -28.18
CA SER A 232 -47.32 18.43 -27.22
C SER A 232 -48.73 18.30 -27.80
N PRO A 233 -49.61 17.46 -27.21
CA PRO A 233 -50.50 18.04 -26.20
C PRO A 233 -50.88 17.13 -25.01
N SER A 234 -51.05 17.80 -23.87
CA SER A 234 -52.15 17.69 -22.88
C SER A 234 -52.41 16.40 -22.08
N ALA A 235 -52.51 16.60 -20.76
CA ALA A 235 -53.05 15.69 -19.75
C ALA A 235 -54.52 15.28 -20.02
N PRO A 236 -55.02 14.23 -19.34
CA PRO A 236 -55.88 14.51 -18.18
C PRO A 236 -55.86 13.48 -17.02
N ALA A 237 -56.22 14.01 -15.83
CA ALA A 237 -57.10 13.50 -14.77
C ALA A 237 -57.03 12.05 -14.22
N SER A 238 -57.08 11.99 -12.88
CA SER A 238 -57.42 10.82 -12.05
C SER A 238 -58.88 10.36 -12.21
N PRO A 239 -59.20 9.11 -11.85
CA PRO A 239 -59.90 8.79 -10.59
C PRO A 239 -59.25 7.56 -9.90
N GLY A 240 -59.47 7.13 -8.65
CA GLY A 240 -60.51 7.35 -7.66
C GLY A 240 -60.86 5.98 -7.02
N ALA A 241 -60.63 5.87 -5.69
CA ALA A 241 -61.30 5.00 -4.70
C ALA A 241 -61.15 3.45 -4.68
N GLY A 242 -61.02 2.92 -3.45
CA GLY A 242 -61.29 1.52 -3.06
C GLY A 242 -60.32 0.93 -2.01
N ALA A 243 -60.30 1.40 -0.76
CA ALA A 243 -61.00 0.82 0.41
C ALA A 243 -60.58 -0.59 0.90
N GLY A 244 -59.86 -0.62 2.04
CA GLY A 244 -60.01 -1.61 3.13
C GLY A 244 -58.95 -2.72 3.21
N ALA A 245 -58.41 -3.15 4.36
CA ALA A 245 -58.84 -3.07 5.74
C ALA A 245 -57.63 -3.14 6.70
N ALA A 246 -57.87 -2.71 7.94
CA ALA A 246 -56.92 -2.61 9.04
C ALA A 246 -56.48 -3.98 9.60
N HIS A 247 -55.23 -4.07 10.07
CA HIS A 247 -54.89 -4.93 11.22
C HIS A 247 -53.83 -4.31 12.12
N LYS A 248 -54.13 -4.39 13.42
CA LYS A 248 -53.43 -3.83 14.58
C LYS A 248 -52.12 -4.54 14.90
N ALA A 249 -51.19 -3.78 15.46
CA ALA A 249 -49.97 -4.22 16.14
C ALA A 249 -50.24 -4.98 17.46
N PRO A 250 -49.31 -5.85 17.88
CA PRO A 250 -49.12 -6.19 19.29
C PRO A 250 -47.73 -5.82 19.83
N LYS A 251 -47.72 -5.28 21.05
CA LYS A 251 -46.56 -5.04 21.93
C LYS A 251 -46.34 -6.25 22.89
N PRO A 252 -45.21 -6.32 23.62
CA PRO A 252 -44.48 -7.56 23.90
C PRO A 252 -44.83 -8.22 25.25
N PRO A 253 -44.36 -9.46 25.51
CA PRO A 253 -44.38 -10.04 26.84
C PRO A 253 -43.07 -9.89 27.62
N THR A 254 -43.26 -9.85 28.93
CA THR A 254 -42.39 -9.67 30.09
C THR A 254 -41.46 -10.86 30.41
N GLY A 255 -40.33 -10.61 31.06
CA GLY A 255 -39.37 -11.63 31.52
C GLY A 255 -39.71 -12.29 32.88
N PRO A 256 -38.77 -13.06 33.46
CA PRO A 256 -38.79 -13.40 34.88
C PRO A 256 -37.49 -13.09 35.65
N GLN A 257 -37.67 -12.34 36.75
CA GLN A 257 -37.18 -12.44 38.14
C GLN A 257 -35.77 -12.93 38.53
N ALA A 258 -35.24 -12.22 39.54
CA ALA A 258 -33.97 -12.39 40.22
C ALA A 258 -34.04 -13.24 41.51
N LEU A 259 -32.90 -13.84 41.90
CA LEU A 259 -32.49 -14.37 43.21
C LEU A 259 -30.94 -14.35 43.19
N ALA A 260 -30.14 -13.98 44.18
CA ALA A 260 -30.33 -13.54 45.55
C ALA A 260 -29.05 -12.80 46.02
N GLN A 261 -29.21 -11.94 47.03
CA GLN A 261 -28.17 -11.20 47.74
C GLN A 261 -27.28 -12.14 48.59
N ARG A 262 -25.98 -11.84 48.70
CA ARG A 262 -25.24 -12.00 49.97
C ARG A 262 -24.25 -10.86 50.20
N LYS A 263 -24.20 -10.45 51.46
CA LYS A 263 -23.62 -9.28 52.10
C LYS A 263 -22.33 -9.72 52.82
N ASN A 264 -21.27 -8.91 52.77
CA ASN A 264 -20.36 -8.54 53.88
C ASN A 264 -18.95 -8.12 53.39
N SER A 265 -18.61 -6.86 53.66
CA SER A 265 -17.24 -6.31 53.80
C SER A 265 -16.75 -6.53 55.26
N PRO A 266 -15.53 -6.10 55.72
CA PRO A 266 -14.44 -5.36 55.04
C PRO A 266 -12.99 -5.85 55.36
N ASP A 267 -11.97 -5.42 54.59
CA ASP A 267 -10.81 -4.68 55.14
C ASP A 267 -9.95 -3.99 54.03
N LYS A 268 -9.55 -2.75 54.34
CA LYS A 268 -8.46 -1.85 53.87
C LYS A 268 -8.09 -1.63 52.38
N SER A 269 -8.26 -0.34 52.03
CA SER A 269 -7.69 0.53 50.98
C SER A 269 -6.13 0.56 50.91
N PRO A 270 -5.45 1.32 50.01
CA PRO A 270 -5.98 2.37 49.11
C PRO A 270 -5.37 2.48 47.68
N GLY A 271 -6.05 3.23 46.80
CA GLY A 271 -5.38 3.89 45.67
C GLY A 271 -6.29 4.30 44.50
N ALA A 272 -6.57 5.61 44.42
CA ALA A 272 -6.98 6.40 43.24
C ALA A 272 -8.43 6.27 42.71
N THR A 273 -9.29 7.15 43.23
CA THR A 273 -10.51 7.73 42.63
C THR A 273 -10.14 9.07 41.97
N ASP A 274 -10.81 9.65 40.99
CA ASP A 274 -12.00 9.32 40.19
C ASP A 274 -12.11 10.43 39.11
N ASP A 275 -12.99 10.15 38.17
CA ASP A 275 -13.24 10.67 36.84
C ASP A 275 -13.75 12.11 36.74
N GLY A 276 -13.67 12.62 35.51
CA GLY A 276 -14.28 13.88 35.09
C GLY A 276 -14.63 13.88 33.60
N LEU A 277 -15.32 12.84 33.11
CA LEU A 277 -15.96 12.85 31.79
C LEU A 277 -17.36 13.45 31.92
N ALA A 278 -17.44 14.77 31.86
CA ALA A 278 -18.68 15.49 31.64
C ALA A 278 -18.91 15.69 30.14
N ASN A 279 -20.03 15.15 29.71
CA ASN A 279 -20.69 15.32 28.42
C ASN A 279 -20.91 16.81 28.10
N ASN A 280 -20.51 17.29 26.92
CA ASN A 280 -21.07 18.49 26.30
C ASN A 280 -21.03 18.34 24.78
N GLY A 281 -22.21 18.47 24.17
CA GLY A 281 -22.43 18.43 22.73
C GLY A 281 -21.95 19.69 22.02
N ASP A 282 -21.81 19.54 20.71
CA ASP A 282 -21.75 20.55 19.65
C ASP A 282 -20.87 21.78 19.89
N ALA A 283 -19.61 21.69 19.42
CA ALA A 283 -18.93 22.77 18.73
C ALA A 283 -17.72 22.23 17.95
N ASP A 284 -17.68 22.50 16.65
CA ASP A 284 -16.59 22.24 15.69
C ASP A 284 -15.27 23.00 15.98
N ALA A 285 -14.87 23.12 17.24
CA ALA A 285 -13.67 23.83 17.66
C ALA A 285 -12.51 22.86 17.98
N TYR A 286 -12.13 22.02 17.01
CA TYR A 286 -10.82 21.33 17.05
C TYR A 286 -9.72 22.26 16.52
N ALA A 287 -9.57 23.44 17.15
CA ALA A 287 -8.50 24.36 16.85
C ALA A 287 -7.20 23.85 17.51
N PHE A 288 -6.40 23.11 16.75
CA PHE A 288 -5.00 22.91 17.09
C PHE A 288 -4.35 24.30 17.05
N THR A 289 -4.03 24.86 18.22
CA THR A 289 -3.49 26.22 18.32
C THR A 289 -2.17 26.31 17.56
N THR A 290 -2.01 27.36 16.75
CA THR A 290 -0.71 27.75 16.20
C THR A 290 0.30 27.85 17.34
N PRO A 291 1.52 27.30 17.18
CA PRO A 291 2.56 27.48 18.18
C PRO A 291 2.77 28.96 18.45
N LYS A 292 2.68 29.38 19.72
CA LYS A 292 3.20 30.70 20.11
C LYS A 292 4.70 30.72 19.77
N SER A 293 5.13 31.76 19.05
CA SER A 293 6.53 31.98 18.69
C SER A 293 7.44 31.78 19.92
N GLY A 294 8.50 30.97 19.76
CA GLY A 294 9.51 30.72 20.81
C GLY A 294 9.61 29.29 21.35
N LYS A 295 8.73 28.36 20.97
CA LYS A 295 8.91 26.91 21.22
C LYS A 295 8.75 26.15 19.91
N THR A 296 9.81 25.45 19.47
CA THR A 296 9.77 24.57 18.29
C THR A 296 8.76 23.45 18.55
N VAL A 297 7.53 23.60 18.06
CA VAL A 297 6.53 22.53 18.12
C VAL A 297 6.96 21.48 17.10
N ARG A 298 7.38 20.31 17.60
CA ARG A 298 7.72 19.16 16.78
C ARG A 298 6.55 18.85 15.84
N LEU A 299 6.79 18.88 14.53
CA LEU A 299 5.79 18.45 13.55
C LEU A 299 5.52 16.94 13.69
N LEU A 300 4.24 16.59 13.78
CA LEU A 300 3.79 15.21 13.81
C LEU A 300 3.95 14.59 12.42
N THR A 301 4.67 13.49 12.35
CA THR A 301 4.97 12.85 11.06
C THR A 301 4.05 11.66 10.86
N VAL A 302 3.22 11.67 9.81
CA VAL A 302 2.37 10.54 9.44
C VAL A 302 2.94 9.89 8.19
N ALA A 303 3.37 8.63 8.30
CA ALA A 303 3.74 7.82 7.14
C ALA A 303 2.48 7.25 6.49
N ILE A 304 2.30 7.51 5.20
CA ILE A 304 1.18 7.06 4.38
C ILE A 304 1.72 6.04 3.39
N ASP A 305 1.12 4.87 3.37
CA ASP A 305 1.51 3.78 2.49
C ASP A 305 0.37 3.45 1.52
N PRO A 306 0.45 3.90 0.25
CA PRO A 306 -0.48 3.40 -0.76
C PRO A 306 -0.12 1.96 -1.14
N GLY A 307 -1.04 1.03 -0.89
CA GLY A 307 -0.88 -0.41 -1.17
C GLY A 307 -0.45 -0.71 -2.61
N HIS A 308 0.25 -1.83 -2.81
CA HIS A 308 0.68 -2.32 -4.14
C HIS A 308 1.55 -1.33 -4.93
N GLY A 309 1.48 -1.33 -6.26
CA GLY A 309 2.17 -0.40 -7.15
C GLY A 309 3.05 -1.08 -8.19
N GLY A 310 3.22 -0.45 -9.34
CA GLY A 310 4.02 -0.96 -10.44
C GLY A 310 3.52 -2.32 -10.92
N GLU A 311 4.38 -3.32 -10.82
CA GLU A 311 4.13 -4.71 -11.24
C GLU A 311 3.02 -5.38 -10.41
N ASP A 312 2.80 -4.96 -9.16
CA ASP A 312 1.69 -5.45 -8.36
C ASP A 312 0.45 -4.56 -8.57
N PRO A 313 -0.60 -5.05 -9.26
CA PRO A 313 -1.84 -4.30 -9.46
C PRO A 313 -2.70 -4.17 -8.20
N GLY A 314 -2.47 -5.02 -7.20
CA GLY A 314 -3.47 -5.31 -6.17
C GLY A 314 -4.70 -6.00 -6.76
N ALA A 315 -5.84 -5.87 -6.09
CA ALA A 315 -7.11 -6.32 -6.60
C ALA A 315 -7.52 -5.58 -7.89
N ILE A 316 -8.20 -6.30 -8.78
CA ILE A 316 -8.77 -5.76 -10.01
C ILE A 316 -10.29 -5.93 -9.94
N GLY A 317 -10.99 -4.81 -10.01
CA GLY A 317 -12.45 -4.78 -10.03
C GLY A 317 -13.03 -5.33 -11.33
N SER A 318 -14.32 -5.62 -11.30
CA SER A 318 -15.04 -6.21 -12.44
C SER A 318 -15.05 -5.32 -13.68
N ALA A 319 -14.98 -4.00 -13.51
CA ALA A 319 -14.89 -3.02 -14.59
C ALA A 319 -13.45 -2.69 -15.01
N GLY A 320 -12.45 -3.39 -14.46
CA GLY A 320 -11.03 -3.18 -14.76
C GLY A 320 -10.34 -2.12 -13.89
N THR A 321 -10.96 -1.74 -12.77
CA THR A 321 -10.36 -0.79 -11.82
C THR A 321 -9.21 -1.45 -11.06
N TYR A 322 -8.04 -0.81 -11.04
CA TYR A 322 -6.87 -1.31 -10.30
C TYR A 322 -6.79 -0.70 -8.90
N GLU A 323 -6.68 -1.55 -7.87
CA GLU A 323 -6.50 -1.11 -6.49
C GLU A 323 -5.30 -0.18 -6.32
N LYS A 324 -4.15 -0.48 -6.94
CA LYS A 324 -2.94 0.35 -6.83
C LYS A 324 -3.15 1.82 -7.20
N HIS A 325 -4.09 2.11 -8.10
CA HIS A 325 -4.42 3.48 -8.52
C HIS A 325 -5.33 4.16 -7.51
N ILE A 326 -6.35 3.46 -7.03
CA ILE A 326 -7.27 3.93 -6.00
C ILE A 326 -6.53 4.24 -4.69
N ALA A 327 -5.69 3.31 -4.24
CA ALA A 327 -4.86 3.48 -3.06
C ALA A 327 -3.93 4.70 -3.17
N LEU A 328 -3.25 4.85 -4.32
CA LEU A 328 -2.36 5.99 -4.56
C LEU A 328 -3.11 7.32 -4.55
N ASP A 329 -4.29 7.38 -5.16
CA ASP A 329 -5.07 8.60 -5.23
C ASP A 329 -5.60 9.04 -3.86
N VAL A 330 -6.21 8.12 -3.08
CA VAL A 330 -6.65 8.38 -1.71
C VAL A 330 -5.48 8.83 -0.84
N ALA A 331 -4.33 8.16 -0.95
CA ALA A 331 -3.13 8.51 -0.21
C ALA A 331 -2.58 9.90 -0.56
N LYS A 332 -2.62 10.31 -1.84
CA LYS A 332 -2.24 11.66 -2.28
C LYS A 332 -3.18 12.73 -1.73
N LYS A 333 -4.48 12.47 -1.73
CA LYS A 333 -5.48 13.37 -1.11
C LYS A 333 -5.25 13.48 0.39
N LEU A 334 -4.99 12.36 1.08
CA LEU A 334 -4.65 12.35 2.50
C LEU A 334 -3.36 13.12 2.79
N ARG A 335 -2.32 12.94 1.98
CA ARG A 335 -1.07 13.72 2.06
C ARG A 335 -1.36 15.22 2.00
N ALA A 336 -2.10 15.67 0.99
CA ALA A 336 -2.41 17.10 0.84
C ALA A 336 -3.13 17.66 2.07
N LEU A 337 -4.08 16.91 2.63
CA LEU A 337 -4.83 17.30 3.84
C LEU A 337 -3.94 17.35 5.09
N ILE A 338 -3.03 16.39 5.26
CA ILE A 338 -2.06 16.35 6.37
C ILE A 338 -1.05 17.50 6.25
N ASP A 339 -0.50 17.71 5.07
CA ASP A 339 0.52 18.73 4.82
C ASP A 339 -0.04 20.16 4.97
N ALA A 340 -1.36 20.33 4.81
CA ALA A 340 -2.07 21.57 5.11
C ALA A 340 -2.20 21.88 6.61
N GLN A 341 -2.06 20.89 7.51
CA GLN A 341 -2.14 21.14 8.96
C GLN A 341 -0.85 21.77 9.48
N PRO A 342 -0.86 22.89 10.22
CA PRO A 342 0.35 23.62 10.59
C PRO A 342 1.36 22.79 11.41
N ASN A 343 0.87 21.82 12.17
CA ASN A 343 1.63 21.01 13.11
C ASN A 343 1.88 19.56 12.65
N MET A 344 1.54 19.21 11.40
CA MET A 344 1.71 17.87 10.87
C MET A 344 2.50 17.90 9.57
N ARG A 345 3.07 16.76 9.19
CA ARG A 345 3.67 16.52 7.88
C ARG A 345 3.48 15.06 7.51
N SER A 346 3.43 14.78 6.22
CA SER A 346 3.32 13.42 5.71
C SER A 346 4.63 12.92 5.13
N MET A 347 4.79 11.61 5.07
CA MET A 347 5.76 10.93 4.23
C MET A 347 5.03 9.84 3.46
N MET A 348 5.26 9.70 2.15
CA MET A 348 4.67 8.62 1.35
C MET A 348 5.69 7.52 1.09
N THR A 349 5.30 6.25 1.24
CA THR A 349 6.16 5.11 0.87
C THR A 349 6.41 5.05 -0.64
N ARG A 350 5.43 5.51 -1.44
CA ARG A 350 5.51 5.78 -2.88
C ARG A 350 4.58 6.94 -3.23
N ASP A 351 4.99 7.76 -4.20
CA ASP A 351 4.20 8.88 -4.74
C ASP A 351 3.88 8.72 -6.24
N ALA A 352 4.36 7.64 -6.84
CA ALA A 352 4.13 7.25 -8.23
C ALA A 352 3.75 5.75 -8.33
N ASP A 353 3.50 5.30 -9.56
CA ASP A 353 3.13 3.91 -9.83
C ASP A 353 4.35 3.00 -9.98
N PHE A 354 4.99 2.70 -8.85
CA PHE A 354 6.08 1.73 -8.77
C PHE A 354 5.91 0.83 -7.54
N PHE A 355 6.52 -0.35 -7.61
CA PHE A 355 6.42 -1.33 -6.53
C PHE A 355 7.35 -0.97 -5.36
N VAL A 356 6.88 -1.12 -4.13
CA VAL A 356 7.73 -1.00 -2.93
C VAL A 356 7.57 -2.28 -2.11
N PRO A 357 8.66 -3.03 -1.83
CA PRO A 357 8.59 -4.22 -1.00
C PRO A 357 8.05 -3.93 0.41
N LEU A 358 7.32 -4.88 1.00
CA LEU A 358 6.63 -4.69 2.29
C LEU A 358 7.60 -4.28 3.41
N ASN A 359 8.78 -4.90 3.48
CA ASN A 359 9.81 -4.54 4.45
C ASN A 359 10.39 -3.13 4.23
N VAL A 360 10.55 -2.71 2.97
CA VAL A 360 11.03 -1.37 2.61
C VAL A 360 10.03 -0.29 3.02
N ARG A 361 8.72 -0.54 2.86
CA ARG A 361 7.66 0.37 3.34
C ARG A 361 7.81 0.66 4.84
N VAL A 362 7.99 -0.38 5.64
CA VAL A 362 8.24 -0.27 7.09
C VAL A 362 9.54 0.47 7.38
N GLN A 363 10.63 0.13 6.69
CA GLN A 363 11.93 0.78 6.89
C GLN A 363 11.88 2.28 6.57
N LYS A 364 11.19 2.69 5.50
CA LYS A 364 10.99 4.11 5.17
C LYS A 364 10.30 4.84 6.33
N ALA A 365 9.21 4.28 6.86
CA ALA A 365 8.46 4.89 7.97
C ALA A 365 9.31 5.05 9.23
N ARG A 366 10.11 4.03 9.55
CA ARG A 366 11.06 4.04 10.68
C ARG A 366 12.20 5.04 10.47
N ARG A 367 12.74 5.12 9.25
CA ARG A 367 13.84 6.03 8.87
C ARG A 367 13.48 7.49 9.15
N VAL A 368 12.22 7.88 8.93
CA VAL A 368 11.76 9.25 9.19
C VAL A 368 11.24 9.48 10.61
N GLY A 369 11.27 8.45 11.46
CA GLY A 369 10.79 8.52 12.83
C GLY A 369 9.30 8.85 12.95
N ALA A 370 8.48 8.30 12.04
CA ALA A 370 7.04 8.58 11.97
C ALA A 370 6.34 8.36 13.33
N ASP A 371 5.30 9.15 13.58
CA ASP A 371 4.46 9.08 14.77
C ASP A 371 3.24 8.18 14.56
N LEU A 372 2.79 8.04 13.30
CA LEU A 372 1.74 7.10 12.88
C LEU A 372 2.07 6.55 11.50
N PHE A 373 1.57 5.35 11.22
CA PHE A 373 1.62 4.71 9.92
C PHE A 373 0.20 4.30 9.49
N VAL A 374 -0.17 4.64 8.25
CA VAL A 374 -1.45 4.24 7.65
C VAL A 374 -1.21 3.63 6.28
N SER A 375 -1.53 2.33 6.14
CA SER A 375 -1.61 1.67 4.84
C SER A 375 -3.00 1.85 4.26
N VAL A 376 -3.12 2.25 3.01
CA VAL A 376 -4.39 2.50 2.31
C VAL A 376 -4.56 1.45 1.22
N HIS A 377 -5.66 0.72 1.28
CA HIS A 377 -6.01 -0.38 0.38
C HIS A 377 -7.47 -0.27 -0.11
N ALA A 378 -7.77 -1.02 -1.17
CA ALA A 378 -9.11 -1.18 -1.72
C ALA A 378 -9.24 -2.62 -2.24
N ASP A 379 -8.98 -3.58 -1.35
CA ASP A 379 -8.77 -4.97 -1.71
C ASP A 379 -10.06 -5.64 -2.25
N ALA A 380 -9.98 -6.91 -2.64
CA ALA A 380 -11.09 -7.73 -3.11
C ALA A 380 -11.33 -8.91 -2.16
N PHE A 381 -12.60 -9.24 -1.93
CA PHE A 381 -13.00 -10.45 -1.21
C PHE A 381 -13.28 -11.61 -2.18
N THR A 382 -13.40 -12.83 -1.64
CA THR A 382 -13.68 -14.03 -2.46
C THR A 382 -15.07 -14.02 -3.11
N THR A 383 -16.00 -13.21 -2.58
CA THR A 383 -17.35 -13.07 -3.11
C THR A 383 -17.65 -11.58 -3.37
N PRO A 384 -18.38 -11.26 -4.45
CA PRO A 384 -18.64 -9.87 -4.83
C PRO A 384 -19.67 -9.18 -3.92
N GLU A 385 -20.32 -9.89 -2.99
CA GLU A 385 -21.30 -9.32 -2.05
C GLU A 385 -20.64 -8.65 -0.84
N ALA A 386 -19.38 -8.99 -0.53
CA ALA A 386 -18.64 -8.34 0.55
C ALA A 386 -18.42 -6.87 0.21
N ARG A 387 -18.88 -5.98 1.09
CA ARG A 387 -18.83 -4.52 0.90
C ARG A 387 -18.58 -3.80 2.21
N GLY A 388 -18.24 -2.52 2.09
CA GLY A 388 -17.96 -1.64 3.21
C GLY A 388 -16.47 -1.56 3.55
N SER A 389 -16.15 -0.53 4.32
CA SER A 389 -14.79 -0.25 4.76
C SER A 389 -14.40 -1.06 6.00
N SER A 390 -13.11 -1.26 6.20
CA SER A 390 -12.54 -1.92 7.39
C SER A 390 -11.25 -1.24 7.83
N VAL A 391 -10.91 -1.40 9.10
CA VAL A 391 -9.60 -1.02 9.63
C VAL A 391 -8.98 -2.22 10.35
N PHE A 392 -7.71 -2.45 10.08
CA PHE A 392 -6.92 -3.55 10.65
C PHE A 392 -5.73 -3.03 11.43
N ALA A 393 -5.33 -3.76 12.47
CA ALA A 393 -4.07 -3.59 13.18
C ALA A 393 -3.28 -4.91 13.22
N LEU A 394 -2.02 -4.86 13.64
CA LEU A 394 -1.19 -6.06 13.77
C LEU A 394 -1.72 -7.00 14.86
N SER A 395 -1.65 -8.31 14.61
CA SER A 395 -1.67 -9.35 15.64
C SER A 395 -0.50 -10.33 15.44
N GLU A 396 0.16 -10.67 16.55
CA GLU A 396 1.24 -11.67 16.60
C GLU A 396 0.73 -13.07 17.01
N HIS A 397 -0.50 -13.15 17.54
CA HIS A 397 -1.04 -14.38 18.15
C HIS A 397 -2.25 -14.96 17.41
N GLY A 398 -2.48 -14.51 16.16
CA GLY A 398 -3.55 -15.00 15.30
C GLY A 398 -4.58 -13.92 14.96
N ALA A 399 -5.32 -14.15 13.88
CA ALA A 399 -6.28 -13.17 13.39
C ALA A 399 -7.59 -13.19 14.19
N THR A 400 -8.25 -12.03 14.30
CA THR A 400 -9.56 -11.88 14.95
C THR A 400 -10.68 -12.58 14.19
N SER A 401 -10.51 -12.80 12.88
CA SER A 401 -11.47 -13.52 12.06
C SER A 401 -10.79 -14.28 10.92
N ALA A 402 -11.51 -15.26 10.35
CA ALA A 402 -11.04 -15.97 9.16
C ALA A 402 -10.86 -15.02 7.96
N ALA A 403 -11.72 -14.00 7.85
CA ALA A 403 -11.61 -12.94 6.85
C ALA A 403 -10.32 -12.13 7.05
N ALA A 404 -10.05 -11.65 8.27
CA ALA A 404 -8.82 -10.92 8.57
C ALA A 404 -7.55 -11.75 8.29
N ARG A 405 -7.57 -13.05 8.59
CA ARG A 405 -6.46 -13.97 8.25
C ARG A 405 -6.26 -14.08 6.75
N TRP A 406 -7.35 -14.22 5.99
CA TRP A 406 -7.28 -14.35 4.54
C TRP A 406 -6.74 -13.08 3.89
N MET A 407 -7.22 -11.91 4.32
CA MET A 407 -6.72 -10.60 3.89
C MET A 407 -5.22 -10.47 4.16
N ALA A 408 -4.77 -10.74 5.39
CA ALA A 408 -3.35 -10.67 5.72
C ALA A 408 -2.48 -11.62 4.87
N ASN A 409 -2.96 -12.83 4.56
CA ASN A 409 -2.23 -13.75 3.70
C ASN A 409 -2.14 -13.23 2.25
N LYS A 410 -3.22 -12.62 1.75
CA LYS A 410 -3.27 -12.02 0.41
C LYS A 410 -2.33 -10.83 0.32
N GLU A 411 -2.41 -9.89 1.25
CA GLU A 411 -1.55 -8.71 1.30
C GLU A 411 -0.07 -9.08 1.49
N ASN A 412 0.23 -10.09 2.29
CA ASN A 412 1.60 -10.58 2.47
C ASN A 412 2.17 -11.25 1.20
N SER A 413 1.34 -11.60 0.21
CA SER A 413 1.79 -12.14 -1.07
C SER A 413 2.21 -11.07 -2.08
N SER A 414 2.03 -9.78 -1.75
CA SER A 414 2.41 -8.64 -2.59
C SER A 414 3.88 -8.70 -3.03
N ASP A 415 4.82 -9.07 -2.15
CA ASP A 415 6.24 -9.22 -2.50
C ASP A 415 6.52 -10.32 -3.55
N LEU A 416 5.70 -11.37 -3.60
CA LEU A 416 5.79 -12.42 -4.61
C LEU A 416 5.27 -11.95 -5.97
N ILE A 417 4.17 -11.17 -5.95
CA ILE A 417 3.55 -10.62 -7.15
C ILE A 417 4.41 -9.50 -7.72
N GLY A 418 4.72 -8.48 -6.91
CA GLY A 418 5.58 -7.37 -7.30
C GLY A 418 6.97 -7.85 -7.72
N GLY A 419 7.48 -8.90 -7.08
CA GLY A 419 8.71 -9.56 -7.47
C GLY A 419 9.92 -8.89 -6.83
N ILE A 420 10.44 -9.53 -5.78
CA ILE A 420 11.63 -9.11 -5.05
C ILE A 420 12.81 -10.04 -5.32
N ASN A 421 14.02 -9.50 -5.28
CA ASN A 421 15.22 -10.32 -5.29
C ASN A 421 15.43 -10.94 -3.89
N VAL A 422 14.98 -12.19 -3.72
CA VAL A 422 15.08 -12.91 -2.44
C VAL A 422 16.53 -13.20 -2.04
N LYS A 423 17.43 -13.38 -3.02
CA LYS A 423 18.85 -13.71 -2.76
C LYS A 423 19.61 -12.59 -2.04
N THR A 424 19.14 -11.36 -2.13
CA THR A 424 19.74 -10.18 -1.46
C THR A 424 19.16 -9.90 -0.07
N GLN A 425 18.10 -10.60 0.36
CA GLN A 425 17.43 -10.31 1.64
C GLN A 425 17.94 -11.11 2.84
N ASP A 426 18.61 -12.26 2.62
CA ASP A 426 19.12 -13.13 3.70
C ASP A 426 20.16 -12.42 4.60
N GLU A 427 20.75 -11.31 4.18
CA GLU A 427 21.74 -10.57 4.99
C GLU A 427 21.13 -9.61 6.04
N SER A 428 19.82 -9.32 6.01
CA SER A 428 19.25 -8.20 6.80
C SER A 428 18.21 -8.56 7.87
N VAL A 429 17.86 -9.83 8.05
CA VAL A 429 16.87 -10.24 9.06
C VAL A 429 17.53 -10.36 10.45
N ASN A 430 17.77 -9.22 11.10
CA ASN A 430 17.98 -9.17 12.54
C ASN A 430 16.64 -9.45 13.25
N ARG A 431 16.31 -10.74 13.44
CA ARG A 431 15.35 -11.16 14.48
C ARG A 431 16.06 -11.15 15.83
N ALA A 432 16.20 -9.98 16.43
CA ALA A 432 16.52 -9.90 17.83
C ALA A 432 16.03 -8.57 18.42
N LEU A 433 15.22 -8.68 19.48
CA LEU A 433 14.88 -7.67 20.49
C LEU A 433 13.75 -6.69 20.12
N PHE A 434 12.49 -6.95 20.56
CA PHE A 434 11.58 -5.90 21.09
C PHE A 434 10.22 -6.39 21.70
N ASP A 435 10.16 -7.54 22.38
CA ASP A 435 8.86 -8.17 22.72
C ASP A 435 7.92 -7.38 23.66
N MET A 436 8.41 -6.40 24.44
CA MET A 436 7.51 -5.57 25.30
C MET A 436 7.00 -4.29 24.62
N SER A 437 7.79 -3.65 23.76
CA SER A 437 7.37 -2.42 23.06
C SER A 437 6.32 -2.74 21.99
N THR A 438 6.39 -3.90 21.35
CA THR A 438 5.44 -4.31 20.32
C THR A 438 4.02 -4.44 20.89
N THR A 439 3.84 -4.94 22.12
CA THR A 439 2.50 -5.06 22.74
C THR A 439 1.86 -3.70 23.00
N ALA A 440 2.61 -2.76 23.58
CA ALA A 440 2.13 -1.38 23.77
C ALA A 440 1.80 -0.74 22.41
N GLN A 441 2.64 -1.01 21.41
CA GLN A 441 2.46 -0.49 20.07
C GLN A 441 1.19 -1.00 19.38
N ILE A 442 0.88 -2.29 19.54
CA ILE A 442 -0.35 -2.91 19.04
C ILE A 442 -1.57 -2.28 19.73
N ARG A 443 -1.51 -2.06 21.05
CA ARG A 443 -2.60 -1.40 21.79
C ARG A 443 -2.86 0.02 21.29
N ASP A 444 -1.81 0.80 21.05
CA ASP A 444 -1.94 2.14 20.48
C ASP A 444 -2.49 2.10 19.06
N SER A 445 -2.09 1.11 18.25
CA SER A 445 -2.61 0.89 16.90
C SER A 445 -4.10 0.56 16.90
N LEU A 446 -4.58 -0.25 17.86
CA LEU A 446 -6.00 -0.54 18.04
C LEU A 446 -6.82 0.70 18.42
N ARG A 447 -6.28 1.54 19.33
CA ARG A 447 -6.94 2.78 19.73
C ARG A 447 -6.98 3.78 18.57
N TYR A 448 -5.86 3.98 17.89
CA TYR A 448 -5.75 4.79 16.68
C TYR A 448 -6.72 4.31 15.60
N GLY A 449 -6.70 3.01 15.28
CA GLY A 449 -7.60 2.42 14.31
C GLY A 449 -9.08 2.60 14.66
N SER A 450 -9.43 2.60 15.96
CA SER A 450 -10.81 2.82 16.39
C SER A 450 -11.30 4.24 16.12
N PHE A 451 -10.43 5.25 16.26
CA PHE A 451 -10.76 6.63 15.87
C PHE A 451 -10.97 6.73 14.35
N VAL A 452 -10.09 6.13 13.55
CA VAL A 452 -10.22 6.14 12.08
C VAL A 452 -11.47 5.39 11.63
N LEU A 453 -11.72 4.20 12.19
CA LEU A 453 -12.88 3.37 11.86
C LEU A 453 -14.20 4.12 12.11
N LYS A 454 -14.27 4.89 13.21
CA LYS A 454 -15.44 5.70 13.52
C LYS A 454 -15.72 6.74 12.42
N GLU A 455 -14.71 7.49 11.98
CA GLU A 455 -14.91 8.49 10.92
C GLU A 455 -15.25 7.86 9.58
N VAL A 456 -14.59 6.75 9.24
CA VAL A 456 -14.82 6.03 7.99
C VAL A 456 -16.25 5.45 7.94
N GLY A 457 -16.79 5.05 9.09
CA GLY A 457 -18.16 4.54 9.21
C GLY A 457 -19.26 5.58 8.92
N GLU A 458 -18.92 6.87 8.93
CA GLU A 458 -19.84 7.94 8.51
C GLU A 458 -19.87 8.11 6.98
N ILE A 459 -18.82 7.66 6.28
CA ILE A 459 -18.68 7.78 4.81
C ILE A 459 -19.18 6.53 4.10
N ASN A 460 -18.90 5.35 4.65
CA ASN A 460 -19.30 4.09 4.06
C ASN A 460 -19.77 3.10 5.12
N LYS A 461 -20.54 2.10 4.70
CA LYS A 461 -20.88 0.98 5.57
C LYS A 461 -19.61 0.35 6.11
N LEU A 462 -19.57 0.00 7.38
CA LEU A 462 -18.49 -0.80 7.92
C LEU A 462 -18.73 -2.28 7.65
N HIS A 463 -17.72 -2.97 7.11
CA HIS A 463 -17.75 -4.42 6.99
C HIS A 463 -17.66 -5.09 8.37
N LYS A 464 -16.89 -4.48 9.29
CA LYS A 464 -16.80 -4.84 10.71
C LYS A 464 -16.92 -3.59 11.58
N GLY A 465 -17.73 -3.67 12.62
CA GLY A 465 -17.95 -2.56 13.56
C GLY A 465 -16.81 -2.31 14.54
N SER A 466 -15.72 -3.08 14.46
CA SER A 466 -14.53 -2.97 15.30
C SER A 466 -13.27 -3.13 14.46
N VAL A 467 -12.15 -2.62 14.95
CA VAL A 467 -10.83 -2.86 14.34
C VAL A 467 -10.52 -4.35 14.41
N GLU A 468 -10.22 -4.94 13.26
CA GLU A 468 -9.79 -6.33 13.17
C GLU A 468 -8.27 -6.43 13.33
N GLN A 469 -7.75 -7.62 13.63
CA GLN A 469 -6.31 -7.84 13.69
C GLN A 469 -5.89 -9.08 12.92
N ALA A 470 -4.72 -9.02 12.29
CA ALA A 470 -4.07 -10.16 11.66
C ALA A 470 -2.57 -9.89 11.45
N GLY A 471 -1.83 -10.89 10.97
CA GLY A 471 -0.38 -10.84 10.78
C GLY A 471 0.08 -10.10 9.52
N PHE A 472 -0.41 -8.89 9.25
CA PHE A 472 0.02 -8.07 8.10
C PHE A 472 1.50 -7.67 8.24
N ALA A 473 2.32 -8.00 7.24
CA ALA A 473 3.75 -7.74 7.26
C ALA A 473 4.08 -6.23 7.27
N VAL A 474 3.26 -5.43 6.57
CA VAL A 474 3.41 -3.97 6.51
C VAL A 474 3.14 -3.27 7.85
N LEU A 475 2.43 -3.94 8.78
CA LEU A 475 2.10 -3.40 10.10
C LEU A 475 3.12 -3.79 11.19
N LYS A 476 4.26 -4.39 10.82
CA LYS A 476 5.27 -4.91 11.76
C LYS A 476 6.31 -3.87 12.20
N ALA A 477 5.99 -2.58 12.17
CA ALA A 477 6.84 -1.56 12.78
C ALA A 477 6.78 -1.69 14.32
N PRO A 478 7.87 -2.04 15.01
CA PRO A 478 7.84 -2.29 16.46
C PRO A 478 7.68 -1.02 17.31
N ASP A 479 7.84 0.15 16.68
CA ASP A 479 7.97 1.48 17.28
C ASP A 479 7.05 2.55 16.67
N ILE A 480 6.09 2.16 15.80
CA ILE A 480 5.15 3.07 15.14
C ILE A 480 3.72 2.50 15.18
N PRO A 481 2.72 3.25 15.68
CA PRO A 481 1.32 2.81 15.62
C PRO A 481 0.86 2.72 14.18
N SER A 482 0.45 1.52 13.78
CA SER A 482 0.28 1.15 12.38
C SER A 482 -1.09 0.54 12.16
N ILE A 483 -1.83 1.08 11.20
CA ILE A 483 -3.11 0.52 10.75
C ILE A 483 -3.10 0.29 9.24
N LEU A 484 -3.95 -0.63 8.80
CA LEU A 484 -4.32 -0.79 7.40
C LEU A 484 -5.81 -0.43 7.25
N VAL A 485 -6.13 0.47 6.32
CA VAL A 485 -7.48 0.93 6.01
C VAL A 485 -7.89 0.33 4.68
N GLU A 486 -8.87 -0.56 4.71
CA GLU A 486 -9.60 -0.99 3.52
C GLU A 486 -10.70 0.03 3.24
N THR A 487 -10.48 0.85 2.22
CA THR A 487 -11.41 1.93 1.86
C THR A 487 -12.75 1.40 1.40
N ALA A 488 -12.75 0.30 0.64
CA ALA A 488 -13.90 -0.51 0.24
C ALA A 488 -13.41 -1.81 -0.41
N PHE A 489 -14.32 -2.76 -0.69
CA PHE A 489 -13.96 -3.97 -1.45
C PHE A 489 -14.22 -3.78 -2.95
N ILE A 490 -13.16 -3.69 -3.76
CA ILE A 490 -13.25 -3.45 -5.21
C ILE A 490 -13.89 -4.61 -5.97
N SER A 491 -13.97 -5.79 -5.37
CA SER A 491 -14.73 -6.94 -5.89
C SER A 491 -16.24 -6.71 -5.94
N ASN A 492 -16.77 -5.77 -5.15
CA ASN A 492 -18.18 -5.42 -5.17
C ASN A 492 -18.46 -4.32 -6.20
N PRO A 493 -19.37 -4.52 -7.17
CA PRO A 493 -19.62 -3.55 -8.22
C PRO A 493 -20.14 -2.18 -7.74
N GLU A 494 -20.90 -2.13 -6.65
CA GLU A 494 -21.38 -0.86 -6.08
C GLU A 494 -20.22 -0.09 -5.43
N GLU A 495 -19.34 -0.80 -4.73
CA GLU A 495 -18.14 -0.23 -4.12
C GLU A 495 -17.11 0.18 -5.18
N GLU A 496 -16.91 -0.62 -6.23
CA GLU A 496 -16.06 -0.25 -7.38
C GLU A 496 -16.53 1.06 -8.01
N LYS A 497 -17.85 1.26 -8.15
CA LYS A 497 -18.41 2.52 -8.64
C LYS A 497 -18.09 3.70 -7.72
N LYS A 498 -18.19 3.52 -6.39
CA LYS A 498 -17.81 4.54 -5.40
C LYS A 498 -16.31 4.83 -5.44
N LEU A 499 -15.47 3.79 -5.53
CA LEU A 499 -14.02 3.94 -5.60
C LEU A 499 -13.59 4.74 -6.84
N ASN A 500 -14.32 4.61 -7.95
CA ASN A 500 -14.09 5.42 -9.14
C ASN A 500 -14.59 6.87 -9.04
N ASP A 501 -15.41 7.20 -8.04
CA ASP A 501 -15.83 8.57 -7.75
C ASP A 501 -14.74 9.36 -7.01
N ASP A 502 -14.38 10.52 -7.55
CA ASP A 502 -13.37 11.39 -6.95
C ASP A 502 -13.81 12.01 -5.63
N SER A 503 -15.10 12.32 -5.48
CA SER A 503 -15.63 12.90 -4.25
C SER A 503 -15.57 11.88 -3.12
N TYR A 504 -15.92 10.62 -3.38
CA TYR A 504 -15.82 9.54 -2.41
C TYR A 504 -14.38 9.35 -1.93
N ARG A 505 -13.40 9.37 -2.84
CA ARG A 505 -11.98 9.27 -2.47
C ARG A 505 -11.52 10.46 -1.61
N ALA A 506 -12.02 11.66 -1.89
CA ALA A 506 -11.74 12.85 -1.08
C ALA A 506 -12.38 12.78 0.32
N GLU A 507 -13.64 12.34 0.41
CA GLU A 507 -14.36 12.12 1.67
C GLU A 507 -13.66 11.08 2.54
N MET A 508 -13.22 9.97 1.94
CA MET A 508 -12.44 8.92 2.62
C MET A 508 -11.13 9.47 3.19
N ALA A 509 -10.36 10.22 2.39
CA ALA A 509 -9.12 10.85 2.86
C ALA A 509 -9.37 11.84 4.02
N ASN A 510 -10.45 12.61 3.95
CA ASN A 510 -10.86 13.52 5.03
C ASN A 510 -11.26 12.77 6.31
N ALA A 511 -11.98 11.65 6.19
CA ALA A 511 -12.33 10.79 7.32
C ALA A 511 -11.09 10.22 8.01
N ILE A 512 -10.11 9.73 7.24
CA ILE A 512 -8.84 9.25 7.79
C ILE A 512 -8.10 10.37 8.54
N LEU A 513 -8.00 11.58 7.97
CA LEU A 513 -7.40 12.72 8.66
C LEU A 513 -8.15 13.07 9.96
N LYS A 514 -9.48 13.12 9.94
CA LYS A 514 -10.29 13.39 11.14
C LYS A 514 -9.99 12.37 12.24
N GLY A 515 -9.87 11.08 11.90
CA GLY A 515 -9.51 10.02 12.83
C GLY A 515 -8.11 10.21 13.42
N ILE A 516 -7.13 10.55 12.59
CA ILE A 516 -5.76 10.88 13.01
C ILE A 516 -5.76 12.07 13.98
N LYS A 517 -6.46 13.17 13.66
CA LYS A 517 -6.54 14.36 14.52
C LYS A 517 -7.20 14.04 15.87
N ARG A 518 -8.29 13.25 15.87
CA ARG A 518 -8.97 12.81 17.09
C ARG A 518 -8.08 11.92 17.96
N TYR A 519 -7.31 11.02 17.35
CA TYR A 519 -6.32 10.22 18.07
C TYR A 519 -5.26 11.11 18.73
N PHE A 520 -4.60 12.01 17.99
CA PHE A 520 -3.57 12.88 18.58
C PHE A 520 -4.11 13.83 19.66
N ALA A 521 -5.36 14.27 19.55
CA ALA A 521 -6.00 15.07 20.60
C ALA A 521 -6.20 14.26 21.90
N ALA A 522 -6.58 12.98 21.78
CA ALA A 522 -6.77 12.08 22.92
C ALA A 522 -5.47 11.42 23.43
N ASN A 523 -4.41 11.48 22.62
CA ASN A 523 -3.09 10.90 22.87
C ASN A 523 -2.00 11.90 22.43
N PRO A 524 -1.80 13.00 23.19
CA PRO A 524 -0.75 13.96 22.87
C PRO A 524 0.61 13.24 22.77
N PRO A 525 1.35 13.46 21.68
CA PRO A 525 2.60 12.74 21.44
C PRO A 525 3.62 13.14 22.51
N LEU A 526 4.24 12.13 23.11
CA LEU A 526 5.33 12.35 24.06
C LEU A 526 6.49 13.05 23.34
N SER A 527 7.17 13.96 24.04
CA SER A 527 8.43 14.52 23.57
C SER A 527 9.44 13.38 23.40
N LYS A 528 9.76 12.99 22.15
CA LYS A 528 10.88 12.08 21.89
C LYS A 528 12.15 12.85 22.27
N ASN A 529 12.84 12.43 23.34
CA ASN A 529 14.19 12.91 23.61
C ASN A 529 15.03 12.62 22.36
N ARG A 530 15.61 13.66 21.75
CA ARG A 530 16.63 13.48 20.72
C ARG A 530 17.82 12.81 21.42
N MET A 531 17.88 11.47 21.38
CA MET A 531 19.10 10.75 21.71
C MET A 531 20.11 11.09 20.61
N ALA A 532 21.26 11.56 21.07
CA ALA A 532 22.37 12.14 20.31
C ALA A 532 23.01 11.19 19.29
#